data_AF-A0A972KGF0-F1
#
_entry.id   AF-A0A972KGF0-F1
#
_cell.length_a   1.000
_cell.length_b   1.000
_cell.length_c   1.000
_cell.angle_alpha   90.00
_cell.angle_beta   90.00
_cell.angle_gamma   90.00
#
_symmetry.space_group_name_H-M   'P 1'
#
loop_
_entity.id
_entity.type
_entity.pdbx_description
1 polymer ?
#
loop_
_entity_poly.entity_id
_entity_poly.type
_entity_poly.pdbx_seq_one_letter_code
_entity_poly.pdbx_strand_id
1 'polypeptide(L)'
;MTKRSEHIAGLSLSRMTPSDIEVFFRLLPKRMPSRTVPELEEVLATARNRVVQLAADLGSVAARSAGDARIEATSDLVLEQIAQMRRRDWKSRIDGSKTIDHVRREVGEISADLHELAGG
;
A
#
# COMPACT_ATOMS: atom_id res chain seq x y z
N MET A 1 16.99 16.65 -5.17
CA MET A 1 16.63 15.70 -4.10
C MET A 1 15.54 14.80 -4.65
N THR A 2 15.92 13.67 -5.21
CA THR A 2 15.01 12.63 -5.71
C THR A 2 14.27 12.09 -4.50
N LYS A 3 12.94 12.22 -4.45
CA LYS A 3 12.18 11.77 -3.28
C LYS A 3 12.30 10.25 -3.21
N ARG A 4 12.57 9.73 -2.00
CA ARG A 4 12.66 8.30 -1.64
C ARG A 4 11.50 7.47 -2.22
N SER A 5 10.36 8.10 -2.50
CA SER A 5 9.15 7.51 -3.07
C SER A 5 9.20 7.19 -4.57
N GLU A 6 10.09 7.76 -5.40
CA GLU A 6 9.85 7.78 -6.86
C GLU A 6 10.08 6.47 -7.62
N HIS A 7 10.84 5.53 -7.07
CA HIS A 7 11.34 4.37 -7.82
C HIS A 7 11.04 3.04 -7.11
N ILE A 8 9.98 2.35 -7.57
CA ILE A 8 9.86 0.91 -7.37
C ILE A 8 10.31 0.24 -8.66
N ALA A 9 11.46 -0.43 -8.63
CA ALA A 9 11.89 -1.39 -9.66
C ALA A 9 11.68 -0.95 -11.13
N GLY A 10 12.04 0.29 -11.47
CA GLY A 10 11.97 0.80 -12.85
C GLY A 10 10.59 1.25 -13.34
N LEU A 11 9.54 1.15 -12.51
CA LEU A 11 8.24 1.76 -12.77
C LEU A 11 8.18 3.14 -12.13
N SER A 12 7.95 4.17 -12.94
CA SER A 12 7.58 5.48 -12.41
C SER A 12 6.23 5.34 -11.70
N LEU A 13 6.15 5.69 -10.42
CA LEU A 13 4.89 5.62 -9.66
C LEU A 13 3.71 6.30 -10.37
N SER A 14 4.00 7.40 -11.07
CA SER A 14 3.00 8.15 -11.86
C SER A 14 2.38 7.34 -13.00
N ARG A 15 3.05 6.26 -13.44
CA ARG A 15 2.62 5.36 -14.51
C ARG A 15 2.03 4.05 -14.00
N MET A 16 2.03 3.79 -12.69
CA MET A 16 1.43 2.57 -12.14
C MET A 16 -0.06 2.50 -12.51
N THR A 17 -0.44 1.41 -13.17
CA THR A 17 -1.83 1.11 -13.52
C THR A 17 -2.56 0.53 -12.31
N PRO A 18 -3.90 0.54 -12.29
CA PRO A 18 -4.67 -0.18 -11.28
C PRO A 18 -4.27 -1.66 -11.16
N SER A 19 -3.91 -2.31 -12.27
CA SER A 19 -3.44 -3.71 -12.26
C SER A 19 -2.09 -3.87 -11.56
N ASP A 20 -1.17 -2.91 -11.70
CA ASP A 20 0.11 -2.94 -10.97
C ASP A 20 -0.11 -2.80 -9.46
N ILE A 21 -1.06 -1.95 -9.06
CA ILE A 21 -1.48 -1.78 -7.66
C ILE A 21 -2.08 -3.10 -7.14
N GLU A 22 -2.96 -3.74 -7.90
CA GLU A 22 -3.56 -5.03 -7.52
C GLU A 22 -2.47 -6.11 -7.34
N VAL A 23 -1.50 -6.20 -8.25
CA VAL A 23 -0.38 -7.14 -8.14
C VAL A 23 0.46 -6.85 -6.89
N PHE A 24 0.74 -5.59 -6.60
CA PHE A 24 1.49 -5.18 -5.41
C PHE A 24 0.82 -5.71 -4.14
N PHE A 25 -0.46 -5.40 -3.91
CA PHE A 25 -1.17 -5.83 -2.70
C PHE A 25 -1.38 -7.34 -2.63
N ARG A 26 -1.50 -8.04 -3.76
CA ARG A 26 -1.55 -9.51 -3.77
C ARG A 26 -0.23 -10.15 -3.30
N LEU A 27 0.91 -9.50 -3.59
CA LEU A 27 2.23 -10.00 -3.21
C LEU A 27 2.70 -9.49 -1.84
N LEU A 28 2.10 -8.42 -1.35
CA LEU A 28 2.50 -7.76 -0.11
C LEU A 28 2.55 -8.70 1.11
N PRO A 29 1.58 -9.60 1.37
CA PRO A 29 1.64 -10.51 2.51
C PRO A 29 2.84 -11.46 2.48
N LYS A 30 3.33 -11.81 1.29
CA LYS A 30 4.52 -12.68 1.12
C LYS A 30 5.83 -11.92 1.26
N ARG A 31 5.80 -10.61 1.02
CA ARG A 31 6.98 -9.72 1.07
C ARG A 31 7.17 -9.05 2.43
N MET A 32 6.09 -8.86 3.17
CA MET A 32 6.14 -8.24 4.49
C MET A 32 6.58 -9.28 5.53
N PRO A 33 7.71 -9.10 6.20
CA PRO A 33 8.16 -10.06 7.20
C PRO A 33 7.26 -10.04 8.44
N SER A 34 7.12 -11.20 9.09
CA SER A 34 6.37 -11.31 10.35
C SER A 34 7.16 -10.76 11.53
N ARG A 35 8.49 -10.79 11.44
CA ARG A 35 9.46 -10.27 12.42
C ARG A 35 10.71 -9.79 11.69
N THR A 36 11.45 -8.88 12.29
CA THR A 36 12.71 -8.34 11.77
C THR A 36 13.71 -8.18 12.92
N VAL A 37 14.94 -7.74 12.62
CA VAL A 37 15.95 -7.41 13.64
C VAL A 37 15.52 -6.14 14.43
N PRO A 38 15.94 -5.98 15.70
CA PRO A 38 15.51 -4.86 16.55
C PRO A 38 15.66 -3.47 15.91
N GLU A 39 16.74 -3.27 15.16
CA GLU A 39 17.08 -2.02 14.48
C GLU A 39 16.06 -1.64 13.39
N LEU A 40 15.29 -2.60 12.88
CA LEU A 40 14.32 -2.43 11.82
C LEU A 40 12.86 -2.62 12.28
N GLU A 41 12.62 -2.85 13.58
CA GLU A 41 11.26 -3.04 14.11
C GLU A 41 10.37 -1.81 13.85
N GLU A 42 10.92 -0.60 13.95
CA GLU A 42 10.21 0.64 13.65
C GLU A 42 9.83 0.74 12.17
N VAL A 43 10.72 0.29 11.26
CA VAL A 43 10.46 0.26 9.81
C VAL A 43 9.33 -0.73 9.52
N LEU A 44 9.35 -1.91 10.14
CA LEU A 44 8.29 -2.90 9.99
C LEU A 44 6.95 -2.40 10.53
N ALA A 45 6.95 -1.76 11.71
CA ALA A 45 5.75 -1.15 12.28
C ALA A 45 5.19 -0.04 11.37
N THR A 46 6.06 0.81 10.83
CA THR A 46 5.70 1.88 9.89
C THR A 46 5.07 1.30 8.61
N ALA A 47 5.69 0.30 8.01
CA ALA A 47 5.18 -0.36 6.80
C ALA A 47 3.79 -0.96 7.04
N ARG A 48 3.57 -1.62 8.19
CA ARG A 48 2.25 -2.18 8.57
C ARG A 48 1.20 -1.07 8.75
N ASN A 49 1.56 -0.01 9.47
CA ASN A 49 0.67 1.11 9.72
C ASN A 49 0.23 1.82 8.43
N ARG A 50 1.14 1.98 7.45
CA ARG A 50 0.79 2.57 6.15
C ARG A 50 -0.26 1.75 5.40
N VAL A 51 -0.15 0.42 5.43
CA VAL A 51 -1.14 -0.47 4.79
C VAL A 51 -2.51 -0.35 5.46
N VAL A 52 -2.54 -0.31 6.78
CA VAL A 52 -3.77 -0.10 7.57
C VAL A 52 -4.39 1.26 7.30
N GLN A 53 -3.57 2.32 7.30
CA GLN A 53 -4.03 3.68 7.03
C GLN A 53 -4.59 3.81 5.62
N LEU A 54 -3.92 3.23 4.63
CA LEU A 54 -4.40 3.23 3.25
C LEU A 54 -5.75 2.53 3.12
N ALA A 55 -5.92 1.37 3.75
CA ALA A 55 -7.20 0.66 3.76
C ALA A 55 -8.31 1.51 4.42
N ALA A 56 -7.99 2.23 5.49
CA ALA A 56 -8.92 3.15 6.13
C ALA A 56 -9.26 4.37 5.25
N ASP A 57 -8.28 4.95 4.55
CA ASP A 57 -8.46 6.08 3.63
C ASP A 57 -9.34 5.70 2.43
N LEU A 58 -9.24 4.44 1.98
CA LEU A 58 -10.12 3.87 0.95
C LEU A 58 -11.53 3.55 1.45
N GLY A 59 -11.85 3.85 2.71
CA GLY A 59 -13.20 3.71 3.28
C GLY A 59 -13.47 2.36 3.95
N SER A 60 -12.45 1.52 4.15
CA SER A 60 -12.62 0.29 4.92
C SER A 60 -12.64 0.60 6.42
N VAL A 61 -13.85 0.74 6.98
CA VAL A 61 -14.04 0.89 8.44
C VAL A 61 -13.46 -0.31 9.20
N ALA A 62 -13.49 -1.50 8.59
CA ALA A 62 -12.93 -2.74 9.14
C ALA A 62 -11.41 -2.69 9.30
N ALA A 63 -10.69 -1.86 8.54
CA ALA A 63 -9.23 -1.76 8.64
C ALA A 63 -8.78 -1.19 9.99
N ARG A 64 -9.57 -0.28 10.60
CA ARG A 64 -9.23 0.30 11.91
C ARG A 64 -9.43 -0.66 13.07
N SER A 65 -10.37 -1.60 12.94
CA SER A 65 -10.64 -2.63 13.94
C SER A 65 -9.73 -3.86 13.79
N ALA A 66 -9.05 -4.00 12.64
CA ALA A 66 -8.14 -5.10 12.39
C ALA A 66 -6.92 -5.05 13.33
N GLY A 67 -6.44 -3.87 13.74
CA GLY A 67 -5.19 -3.79 14.52
C GLY A 67 -4.06 -4.59 13.85
N ASP A 68 -3.17 -5.20 14.62
CA ASP A 68 -2.12 -6.13 14.15
C ASP A 68 -2.63 -7.36 13.34
N ALA A 69 -3.94 -7.45 13.03
CA ALA A 69 -4.50 -8.50 12.20
C ALA A 69 -3.97 -8.41 10.77
N ARG A 70 -2.98 -9.29 10.54
CA ARG A 70 -2.56 -9.91 9.28
C ARG A 70 -2.68 -8.98 8.08
N ILE A 71 -1.53 -8.46 7.67
CA ILE A 71 -1.31 -7.75 6.40
C ILE A 71 -2.06 -8.38 5.21
N GLU A 72 -2.27 -9.69 5.21
CA GLU A 72 -3.17 -10.40 4.31
C GLU A 72 -4.60 -9.83 4.28
N ALA A 73 -5.29 -9.80 5.43
CA ALA A 73 -6.66 -9.28 5.54
C ALA A 73 -6.74 -7.79 5.17
N THR A 74 -5.76 -6.98 5.57
CA THR A 74 -5.71 -5.56 5.19
C THR A 74 -5.48 -5.38 3.68
N SER A 75 -4.62 -6.22 3.09
CA SER A 75 -4.36 -6.19 1.64
C SER A 75 -5.61 -6.59 0.85
N ASP A 76 -6.36 -7.59 1.32
CA ASP A 76 -7.62 -8.01 0.69
C ASP A 76 -8.67 -6.90 0.72
N LEU A 77 -8.76 -6.14 1.83
CA LEU A 77 -9.64 -4.98 1.92
C LEU A 77 -9.24 -3.89 0.93
N VAL A 78 -7.94 -3.61 0.77
CA VAL A 78 -7.44 -2.65 -0.24
C VAL A 78 -7.81 -3.13 -1.66
N LEU A 79 -7.60 -4.41 -1.96
CA LEU A 79 -7.96 -5.01 -3.25
C LEU A 79 -9.47 -4.91 -3.53
N GLU A 80 -10.31 -5.18 -2.52
CA GLU A 80 -11.75 -5.04 -2.64
C GLU A 80 -12.15 -3.59 -2.96
N GLN A 81 -11.59 -2.61 -2.25
CA GLN A 81 -11.89 -1.21 -2.50
C GLN A 81 -11.45 -0.76 -3.89
N ILE A 82 -10.26 -1.18 -4.37
CA ILE A 82 -9.81 -0.92 -5.75
C ILE A 82 -10.78 -1.53 -6.77
N ALA A 83 -11.23 -2.76 -6.54
CA ALA A 83 -12.20 -3.42 -7.41
C ALA A 83 -13.56 -2.69 -7.40
N GLN A 84 -14.00 -2.18 -6.25
CA GLN A 84 -15.20 -1.36 -6.15
C GLN A 84 -15.04 -0.01 -6.87
N MET A 85 -13.87 0.63 -6.80
CA MET A 85 -13.56 1.87 -7.55
C MET A 85 -13.72 1.67 -9.06
N ARG A 86 -13.27 0.52 -9.60
CA ARG A 86 -13.44 0.17 -11.02
C ARG A 86 -14.91 -0.01 -11.42
N ARG A 87 -15.76 -0.50 -10.52
CA ARG A 87 -17.18 -0.78 -10.78
C ARG A 87 -18.08 0.43 -10.61
N ARG A 88 -17.74 1.34 -9.68
CA ARG A 88 -18.61 2.45 -9.26
C ARG A 88 -18.37 3.76 -9.98
N ASP A 89 -17.45 3.80 -10.95
CA ASP A 89 -17.13 4.99 -11.75
C ASP A 89 -16.99 6.24 -10.86
N TRP A 90 -16.24 6.08 -9.76
CA TRP A 90 -16.51 6.75 -8.47
C TRP A 90 -16.42 8.30 -8.56
N LYS A 91 -17.52 8.88 -9.02
CA LYS A 91 -18.01 10.25 -8.87
C LYS A 91 -16.95 11.36 -8.92
N SER A 92 -16.74 11.83 -10.15
CA SER A 92 -15.81 12.87 -10.60
C SER A 92 -14.40 12.34 -10.87
N ARG A 93 -13.94 12.48 -12.12
CA ARG A 93 -12.58 12.11 -12.56
C ARG A 93 -11.49 12.69 -11.65
N ILE A 94 -11.76 13.80 -10.98
CA ILE A 94 -10.82 14.52 -10.11
C ILE A 94 -10.58 13.77 -8.80
N ASP A 95 -11.64 13.27 -8.15
CA ASP A 95 -11.49 12.56 -6.88
C ASP A 95 -10.87 11.17 -7.11
N GLY A 96 -11.21 10.51 -8.22
CA GLY A 96 -10.55 9.25 -8.62
C GLY A 96 -9.08 9.38 -8.96
N SER A 97 -8.68 10.45 -9.65
CA SER A 97 -7.25 10.69 -9.88
C SER A 97 -6.51 10.91 -8.57
N LYS A 98 -7.07 11.72 -7.65
CA LYS A 98 -6.45 11.99 -6.34
C LYS A 98 -6.31 10.71 -5.50
N THR A 99 -7.32 9.86 -5.46
CA THR A 99 -7.25 8.58 -4.73
C THR A 99 -6.22 7.64 -5.35
N ILE A 100 -6.17 7.53 -6.67
CA ILE A 100 -5.16 6.71 -7.35
C ILE A 100 -3.75 7.26 -7.09
N ASP A 101 -3.55 8.57 -7.14
CA ASP A 101 -2.27 9.20 -6.86
C ASP A 101 -1.84 9.05 -5.39
N HIS A 102 -2.80 9.06 -4.46
CA HIS A 102 -2.56 8.72 -3.05
C HIS A 102 -2.12 7.26 -2.90
N VAL A 103 -2.84 6.31 -3.50
CA VAL A 103 -2.50 4.88 -3.46
C VAL A 103 -1.10 4.65 -4.06
N ARG A 104 -0.78 5.27 -5.19
CA ARG A 104 0.54 5.19 -5.83
C ARG A 104 1.65 5.67 -4.90
N ARG A 105 1.43 6.79 -4.20
CA ARG A 105 2.38 7.31 -3.22
C ARG A 105 2.61 6.33 -2.09
N GLU A 106 1.54 5.82 -1.47
CA GLU A 106 1.66 4.88 -0.36
C GLU A 106 2.32 3.56 -0.80
N VAL A 107 2.04 3.07 -2.01
CA VAL A 107 2.76 1.92 -2.58
C VAL A 107 4.26 2.20 -2.69
N GLY A 108 4.64 3.40 -3.14
CA GLY A 108 6.02 3.90 -3.14
C GLY A 108 6.70 3.78 -1.78
N GLU A 109 6.06 4.33 -0.77
CA GLU A 109 6.57 4.35 0.60
C GLU A 109 6.67 2.94 1.19
N ILE A 110 5.61 2.13 1.08
CA ILE A 110 5.61 0.73 1.56
C ILE A 110 6.72 -0.06 0.85
N SER A 111 6.92 0.14 -0.44
CA SER A 111 8.00 -0.55 -1.16
C SER A 111 9.40 -0.10 -0.74
N ALA A 112 9.59 1.16 -0.37
CA ALA A 112 10.85 1.64 0.17
C ALA A 112 11.12 1.00 1.53
N ASP A 113 10.10 0.93 2.39
CA ASP A 113 10.20 0.29 3.70
C ASP A 113 10.50 -1.21 3.55
N LEU A 114 9.86 -1.91 2.60
CA LEU A 114 10.18 -3.31 2.29
C LEU A 114 11.60 -3.51 1.76
N HIS A 115 12.13 -2.56 0.98
CA HIS A 115 13.50 -2.63 0.49
C HIS A 115 14.51 -2.48 1.62
N GLU A 116 14.26 -1.53 2.54
CA GLU A 116 15.05 -1.34 3.75
C GLU A 116 15.02 -2.59 4.65
N LEU A 117 13.85 -3.21 4.81
CA LEU A 117 13.69 -4.47 5.54
C LEU A 117 14.42 -5.66 4.91
N ALA A 118 14.60 -5.66 3.58
CA ALA A 118 15.31 -6.72 2.86
C ALA A 118 16.83 -6.50 2.77
N GLY A 119 17.29 -5.27 3.03
CA GLY A 119 18.70 -4.88 2.96
C GLY A 119 19.45 -4.95 4.28
N GLY A 120 18.76 -5.14 5.40
CA GLY A 120 19.35 -5.34 6.72
C GLY A 120 19.30 -6.78 7.22
#